data_AF-A0A7X5U179-F1
#
_entry.id   AF-A0A7X5U179-F1
#
_cell.length_a   1.000
_cell.length_b   1.000
_cell.length_c   1.000
_cell.angle_alpha   90.00
_cell.angle_beta   90.00
_cell.angle_gamma   90.00
#
_symmetry.space_group_name_H-M   'P 1'
#
loop_
_entity.id
_entity.type
_entity.pdbx_description
1 polymer ?
#
loop_
_entity_poly.entity_id
_entity_poly.type
_entity_poly.pdbx_seq_one_letter_code
_entity_poly.pdbx_strand_id
1 'polypeptide(L)'
;MRRPRVSSEVPAAADPAEEQAERIASAVIAVEGVAGLHAGMFGEVATYLPGRRVAGIRVGPDRVDVHVSLALDAPVRPTAAAIQRAVAAITDLPVDVTVEDLVPVTPASGRELR
;
A
#
# COMPACT_ATOMS: atom_id res chain seq x y z
N MET A 1 -48.85 12.35 -4.05
CA MET A 1 -47.77 12.35 -5.06
C MET A 1 -46.46 12.78 -4.40
N ARG A 2 -45.57 11.83 -4.06
CA ARG A 2 -44.20 12.14 -3.60
C ARG A 2 -43.33 12.35 -4.85
N ARG A 3 -42.65 13.49 -4.96
CA ARG A 3 -41.64 13.72 -6.01
C ARG A 3 -40.45 12.78 -5.75
N PRO A 4 -39.87 12.14 -6.77
CA PRO A 4 -38.61 11.43 -6.60
C PRO A 4 -37.51 12.47 -6.31
N ARG A 5 -36.79 12.31 -5.21
CA ARG A 5 -35.48 12.95 -5.06
C ARG A 5 -34.56 12.28 -6.07
N VAL A 6 -34.08 13.03 -7.05
CA VAL A 6 -32.92 12.64 -7.83
C VAL A 6 -31.72 12.79 -6.88
N SER A 7 -31.21 11.68 -6.38
CA SER A 7 -29.88 11.68 -5.75
C SER A 7 -28.86 11.91 -6.85
N SER A 8 -28.42 13.15 -7.01
CA SER A 8 -27.20 13.44 -7.74
C SER A 8 -26.02 13.13 -6.81
N GLU A 9 -25.48 11.91 -6.87
CA GLU A 9 -24.14 11.64 -6.37
C GLU A 9 -23.15 12.25 -7.37
N VAL A 10 -22.81 13.51 -7.12
CA VAL A 10 -21.48 14.01 -7.52
C VAL A 10 -20.50 13.23 -6.64
N PRO A 11 -19.46 12.56 -7.17
CA PRO A 11 -18.47 11.93 -6.32
C PRO A 11 -17.88 13.03 -5.44
N ALA A 12 -18.02 12.88 -4.12
CA ALA A 12 -17.35 13.75 -3.18
C ALA A 12 -15.86 13.74 -3.54
N ALA A 13 -15.23 14.93 -3.59
CA ALA A 13 -13.78 15.00 -3.68
C ALA A 13 -13.21 14.10 -2.58
N ALA A 14 -12.27 13.22 -2.94
CA ALA A 14 -11.71 12.24 -2.01
C ALA A 14 -11.19 12.95 -0.75
N ASP A 15 -11.40 12.35 0.42
CA ASP A 15 -10.85 12.89 1.66
C ASP A 15 -9.32 12.99 1.50
N PRO A 16 -8.66 14.10 1.91
CA PRO A 16 -7.21 14.22 1.84
C PRO A 16 -6.45 13.02 2.42
N ALA A 17 -7.02 12.35 3.43
CA ALA A 17 -6.47 11.13 4.01
C ALA A 17 -6.61 9.91 3.07
N GLU A 18 -7.72 9.81 2.31
CA GLU A 18 -7.91 8.80 1.25
C GLU A 18 -6.83 8.94 0.19
N GLU A 19 -6.63 10.17 -0.32
CA GLU A 19 -5.62 10.46 -1.32
C GLU A 19 -4.21 10.20 -0.80
N GLN A 20 -3.96 10.40 0.49
CA GLN A 20 -2.66 10.16 1.10
C GLN A 20 -2.35 8.66 1.21
N ALA A 21 -3.28 7.84 1.71
CA ALA A 21 -3.06 6.40 1.84
C ALA A 21 -2.82 5.73 0.48
N GLU A 22 -3.53 6.15 -0.57
CA GLU A 22 -3.34 5.64 -1.93
C GLU A 22 -2.02 6.07 -2.56
N ARG A 23 -1.62 7.33 -2.36
CA ARG A 23 -0.31 7.82 -2.83
C ARG A 23 0.83 7.06 -2.17
N ILE A 24 0.72 6.79 -0.87
CA ILE A 24 1.69 5.97 -0.12
C ILE A 24 1.71 4.55 -0.70
N ALA A 25 0.56 3.88 -0.82
CA ALA A 25 0.48 2.53 -1.38
C ALA A 25 1.14 2.44 -2.78
N SER A 26 0.85 3.40 -3.65
CA SER A 26 1.40 3.47 -5.00
C SER A 26 2.92 3.66 -4.99
N ALA A 27 3.42 4.54 -4.13
CA ALA A 27 4.85 4.79 -3.99
C ALA A 27 5.60 3.55 -3.47
N VAL A 28 5.01 2.80 -2.53
CA VAL A 28 5.60 1.57 -1.98
C VAL A 28 5.68 0.48 -3.06
N ILE A 29 4.60 0.26 -3.81
CA ILE A 29 4.57 -0.75 -4.88
C ILE A 29 5.58 -0.44 -5.98
N ALA A 30 5.88 0.85 -6.21
CA ALA A 30 6.86 1.27 -7.22
C ALA A 30 8.33 1.02 -6.81
N VAL A 31 8.61 0.62 -5.56
CA VAL A 31 9.97 0.33 -5.11
C VAL A 31 10.41 -1.05 -5.62
N GLU A 32 11.54 -1.09 -6.32
CA GLU A 32 12.14 -2.34 -6.80
C GLU A 32 12.37 -3.35 -5.66
N GLY A 33 11.97 -4.60 -5.89
CA GLY A 33 12.02 -5.67 -4.90
C GLY A 33 10.80 -5.77 -3.96
N VAL A 34 9.81 -4.88 -4.07
CA VAL A 34 8.52 -5.06 -3.40
C VAL A 34 7.64 -6.02 -4.20
N ALA A 35 7.25 -7.14 -3.60
CA ALA A 35 6.34 -8.11 -4.22
C ALA A 35 4.86 -7.72 -4.01
N GLY A 36 4.55 -6.98 -2.95
CA GLY A 36 3.21 -6.46 -2.70
C GLY A 36 3.06 -5.86 -1.31
N LEU A 37 1.88 -5.28 -1.07
CA LEU A 37 1.44 -4.83 0.26
C LEU A 37 0.85 -6.02 1.03
N HIS A 38 1.14 -6.08 2.34
CA HIS A 38 0.67 -7.14 3.22
C HIS A 38 -0.22 -6.57 4.32
N ALA A 39 -1.40 -7.13 4.53
CA ALA A 39 -2.39 -6.57 5.47
C ALA A 39 -2.09 -6.86 6.96
N GLY A 40 -0.94 -7.47 7.28
CA GLY A 40 -0.67 -8.09 8.58
C GLY A 40 -1.28 -9.49 8.69
N MET A 41 -0.91 -10.23 9.75
CA MET A 41 -1.32 -11.63 9.94
C MET A 41 -2.85 -11.81 10.01
N PHE A 42 -3.56 -10.83 10.56
CA PHE A 42 -5.01 -10.83 10.76
C PHE A 42 -5.72 -9.78 9.89
N GLY A 43 -5.03 -9.14 8.94
CA GLY A 43 -5.60 -8.08 8.13
C GLY A 43 -5.80 -6.75 8.89
N GLU A 44 -5.09 -6.58 10.00
CA GLU A 44 -5.17 -5.46 10.93
C GLU A 44 -4.49 -4.19 10.42
N VAL A 45 -3.58 -4.30 9.44
CA VAL A 45 -2.90 -3.15 8.85
C VAL A 45 -3.63 -2.72 7.59
N ALA A 46 -4.54 -1.77 7.75
CA ALA A 46 -5.23 -1.13 6.65
C ALA A 46 -5.70 0.27 7.03
N THR A 47 -5.81 1.12 6.02
CA THR A 47 -6.51 2.40 6.12
C THR A 47 -7.92 2.19 5.56
N TYR A 48 -8.93 2.37 6.41
CA TYR A 48 -10.34 2.17 6.07
C TYR A 48 -10.92 3.47 5.52
N LEU A 49 -11.48 3.38 4.32
CA LEU A 49 -12.06 4.49 3.57
C LEU A 49 -13.55 4.18 3.31
N PRO A 50 -14.38 5.17 2.92
CA PRO A 50 -15.76 4.91 2.54
C PRO A 50 -15.87 3.83 1.45
N GLY A 51 -16.47 2.69 1.79
CA GLY A 51 -16.74 1.58 0.88
C GLY A 51 -15.55 0.69 0.49
N ARG A 52 -14.33 0.96 0.98
CA ARG A 52 -13.12 0.21 0.63
C ARG A 52 -12.02 0.32 1.69
N ARG A 53 -10.90 -0.36 1.48
CA ARG A 53 -9.70 -0.22 2.32
C ARG A 53 -8.43 -0.27 1.50
N VAL A 54 -7.39 0.41 1.98
CA VAL A 54 -6.01 0.29 1.49
C VAL A 54 -5.27 -0.66 2.43
N ALA A 55 -5.04 -1.90 2.00
CA ALA A 55 -4.34 -2.90 2.79
C ALA A 55 -2.84 -2.61 2.88
N GLY A 56 -2.21 -2.96 3.99
CA GLY A 56 -0.78 -2.82 4.26
C GLY A 56 -0.30 -1.41 4.55
N ILE A 57 -1.17 -0.40 4.45
CA ILE A 57 -0.88 0.98 4.85
C ILE A 57 -1.81 1.37 5.99
N ARG A 58 -1.28 1.85 7.11
CA ARG A 58 -2.06 2.47 8.19
C ARG A 58 -1.55 3.87 8.43
N VAL A 59 -2.36 4.87 8.11
CA VAL A 59 -2.08 6.28 8.43
C VAL A 59 -2.70 6.58 9.80
N GLY A 60 -1.85 6.68 10.82
CA GLY A 60 -2.24 7.05 12.18
C GLY A 60 -2.06 8.55 12.44
N PRO A 61 -2.41 9.03 13.65
CA PRO A 61 -2.24 10.42 14.04
C PRO A 61 -0.77 10.84 14.24
N ASP A 62 0.12 9.88 14.51
CA ASP A 62 1.52 10.12 14.91
C ASP A 62 2.54 9.38 14.03
N ARG A 63 2.09 8.42 13.20
CA ARG A 63 2.97 7.60 12.37
C ARG A 63 2.24 6.97 11.17
N VAL A 64 3.03 6.53 10.20
CA VAL A 64 2.59 5.67 9.11
C VAL A 64 3.23 4.30 9.25
N ASP A 65 2.41 3.26 9.31
CA ASP A 65 2.87 1.88 9.31
C ASP A 65 2.69 1.29 7.91
N VAL A 66 3.78 0.72 7.37
CA VAL A 66 3.86 0.13 6.03
C VAL A 66 4.25 -1.33 6.15
N HIS A 67 3.37 -2.22 5.71
CA HIS A 67 3.57 -3.67 5.78
C HIS A 67 3.65 -4.24 4.37
N VAL A 68 4.75 -4.94 4.07
CA VAL A 68 5.09 -5.41 2.71
C VAL A 68 5.57 -6.84 2.70
N SER A 69 5.40 -7.48 1.55
CA SER A 69 6.15 -8.67 1.16
C SER A 69 7.18 -8.27 0.12
N LEU A 70 8.42 -8.74 0.26
CA LEU A 70 9.50 -8.47 -0.69
C LEU A 70 9.75 -9.70 -1.57
N ALA A 71 10.37 -9.50 -2.73
CA ALA A 71 10.93 -10.61 -3.50
C ALA A 71 12.08 -11.27 -2.72
N LEU A 72 12.21 -12.60 -2.82
CA LEU A 72 13.17 -13.38 -2.04
C LEU A 72 14.64 -12.99 -2.29
N ASP A 73 14.95 -12.48 -3.48
CA ASP A 73 16.28 -11.99 -3.87
C ASP A 73 16.48 -10.49 -3.61
N ALA A 74 15.46 -9.78 -3.14
CA ALA A 74 15.56 -8.37 -2.80
C ALA A 74 16.41 -8.16 -1.53
N PRO A 75 17.33 -7.19 -1.52
CA PRO A 75 18.12 -6.88 -0.33
C PRO A 75 17.24 -6.19 0.72
N VAL A 76 16.75 -6.96 1.70
CA VAL A 76 15.74 -6.54 2.69
C VAL A 76 15.97 -5.16 3.30
N ARG A 77 17.15 -4.91 3.90
CA ARG A 77 17.42 -3.63 4.59
C ARG A 77 17.50 -2.45 3.60
N PRO A 78 18.26 -2.51 2.49
CA PRO A 78 18.21 -1.48 1.46
C PRO A 78 16.82 -1.22 0.89
N THR A 79 16.03 -2.27 0.63
CA THR A 79 14.65 -2.14 0.11
C THR A 79 13.75 -1.46 1.13
N ALA A 80 13.78 -1.86 2.40
CA ALA A 80 13.03 -1.20 3.47
C ALA A 80 13.41 0.29 3.63
N ALA A 81 14.71 0.62 3.51
CA ALA A 81 15.16 2.01 3.55
C ALA A 81 14.71 2.81 2.32
N ALA A 82 14.62 2.18 1.14
CA ALA A 82 14.09 2.81 -0.06
C ALA A 82 12.58 3.09 0.06
N ILE A 83 11.81 2.13 0.60
CA ILE A 83 10.41 2.30 0.96
C ILE A 83 10.25 3.48 1.91
N GLN A 84 11.00 3.49 3.01
CA GLN A 84 10.93 4.56 4.00
C GLN A 84 11.17 5.94 3.36
N ARG A 85 12.19 6.08 2.51
CA ARG A 85 12.47 7.35 1.79
C ARG A 85 11.34 7.74 0.84
N ALA A 86 10.79 6.78 0.10
CA ALA A 86 9.70 7.06 -0.84
C ALA A 86 8.44 7.56 -0.11
N VAL A 87 8.11 6.96 1.04
CA VAL A 87 6.95 7.37 1.85
C VAL A 87 7.21 8.68 2.58
N ALA A 88 8.41 8.91 3.11
CA ALA A 88 8.78 10.16 3.77
C ALA A 88 8.73 11.39 2.83
N ALA A 89 8.73 11.20 1.51
CA ALA A 89 8.51 12.29 0.55
C ALA A 89 7.02 12.70 0.43
N ILE A 90 6.10 11.95 1.04
CA ILE A 90 4.65 12.14 0.93
C ILE A 90 4.04 12.62 2.26
N THR A 91 4.69 12.36 3.39
CA THR A 91 4.19 12.64 4.74
C THR A 91 5.30 13.14 5.66
N ASP A 92 4.96 14.04 6.57
CA ASP A 92 5.86 14.51 7.64
C ASP A 92 5.88 13.58 8.86
N LEU A 93 4.98 12.58 8.89
CA LEU A 93 4.93 11.60 9.97
C LEU A 93 6.07 10.58 9.87
N PRO A 94 6.63 10.11 11.00
CA PRO A 94 7.53 8.97 11.04
C PRO A 94 6.94 7.74 10.32
N VAL A 95 7.81 7.02 9.60
CA VAL A 95 7.45 5.85 8.81
C VAL A 95 8.14 4.61 9.35
N ASP A 96 7.33 3.63 9.73
CA ASP A 96 7.77 2.29 10.12
C ASP A 96 7.48 1.30 9.00
N VAL A 97 8.50 0.53 8.62
CA VAL A 97 8.41 -0.48 7.57
C VAL A 97 8.58 -1.86 8.16
N THR A 98 7.55 -2.69 8.05
CA THR A 98 7.55 -4.10 8.44
C THR A 98 7.60 -4.98 7.20
N VAL A 99 8.61 -5.84 7.12
CA VAL A 99 8.70 -6.87 6.08
C VAL A 99 8.10 -8.15 6.65
N GLU A 100 6.95 -8.53 6.13
CA GLU A 100 6.12 -9.63 6.64
C GLU A 100 6.52 -10.97 6.02
N ASP A 101 6.93 -10.96 4.74
CA ASP A 101 7.25 -12.17 4.00
C ASP A 101 8.26 -11.91 2.87
N LEU A 102 8.93 -12.97 2.45
CA LEU A 102 9.80 -13.03 1.28
C LEU A 102 9.23 -14.02 0.26
N VAL A 103 8.74 -13.51 -0.86
CA VAL A 103 8.07 -14.28 -1.90
C VAL A 103 9.09 -14.83 -2.90
N PRO A 104 9.12 -16.14 -3.17
CA PRO A 104 9.99 -16.71 -4.20
C PRO A 104 9.75 -16.02 -5.55
N VAL A 105 10.83 -15.58 -6.19
CA VAL A 105 10.77 -15.17 -7.60
C VAL A 105 10.49 -16.42 -8.43
N THR A 106 9.30 -16.51 -9.02
CA THR A 106 9.06 -17.55 -10.03
C THR A 106 9.79 -17.08 -11.29
N PRO A 107 10.87 -17.74 -11.74
CA PRO A 107 11.46 -17.39 -13.02
C PRO A 107 10.36 -17.54 -14.07
N ALA A 108 10.22 -16.54 -14.96
CA ALA A 108 9.34 -16.65 -16.10
C ALA A 108 9.64 -17.99 -16.76
N SER A 109 8.66 -18.89 -16.82
CA SER A 109 8.88 -20.24 -17.33
C SER A 109 9.39 -20.13 -18.76
N GLY A 110 10.70 -20.27 -18.92
CA GLY A 110 11.34 -20.38 -20.21
C GLY A 110 10.83 -21.67 -20.82
N ARG A 111 9.86 -21.55 -21.72
CA ARG A 111 9.55 -22.61 -22.66
C ARG A 111 10.70 -22.69 -23.65
N GLU A 112 11.85 -23.19 -23.20
CA GLU A 112 12.84 -23.77 -24.11
C GLU A 112 12.37 -25.18 -24.44
N LEU A 113 11.43 -25.24 -25.39
CA LEU A 113 11.41 -26.36 -26.32
C LEU A 113 12.66 -26.20 -27.17
N ARG A 114 13.65 -27.09 -27.03
CA ARG A 114 14.28 -27.85 -28.13
C ARG A 114 15.10 -29.01 -27.57
#